data_AF-A0A842T588-F1
#
_entry.id   AF-A0A842T588-F1
#
_cell.length_a   1.000
_cell.length_b   1.000
_cell.length_c   1.000
_cell.angle_alpha   90.00
_cell.angle_beta   90.00
_cell.angle_gamma   90.00
#
_symmetry.space_group_name_H-M   'P 1'
#
loop_
_entity.id
_entity.type
_entity.pdbx_description
1 polymer ?
#
loop_
_entity_poly.entity_id
_entity_poly.type
_entity_poly.pdbx_seq_one_letter_code
_entity_poly.pdbx_strand_id
1 'polypeptide(L)'
;MSKVNRPERPIPRGDISLKQAKYLFAFLVILGVLLSLIHSWVLNLNYINVIVAAFFAFIGWLYAAYAKKSGFFGNIIVSISFSIGLIYGAILNSSIIPMYIYFFFLTSLFLLLAREVVKGCEDIEGDKKEGVKTLAITLGIQQALYFSIIFDGLAIGFFILPIFTSIINPLAYIISMIFGLVVVIAALILSLFSNLEKESFSRISLLLKIGAFLGLLAFVFASI
;
A
#
# COMPACT_ATOMS: atom_id res chain seq x y z
N MET A 1 -11.27 4.56 20.95
CA MET A 1 -11.44 4.62 19.48
C MET A 1 -12.20 3.42 18.95
N SER A 2 -11.70 2.17 19.03
CA SER A 2 -12.40 1.02 18.43
C SER A 2 -13.77 0.68 19.05
N LYS A 3 -13.97 0.81 20.36
CA LYS A 3 -15.27 0.54 21.00
C LYS A 3 -16.41 1.48 20.57
N VAL A 4 -16.07 2.69 20.09
CA VAL A 4 -17.06 3.71 19.71
C VAL A 4 -17.25 3.71 18.19
N ASN A 5 -16.17 3.69 17.41
CA ASN A 5 -16.26 3.83 15.95
C ASN A 5 -16.45 2.52 15.21
N ARG A 6 -16.02 1.38 15.78
CA ARG A 6 -16.09 0.05 15.17
C ARG A 6 -16.33 -1.05 16.21
N PRO A 7 -17.50 -1.03 16.88
CA PRO A 7 -17.82 -1.97 17.95
C PRO A 7 -17.87 -3.43 17.47
N GLU A 8 -18.02 -3.66 16.17
CA GLU A 8 -18.03 -4.98 15.53
C GLU A 8 -16.66 -5.68 15.51
N ARG A 9 -15.58 -5.00 15.89
CA ARG A 9 -14.23 -5.60 15.91
C ARG A 9 -14.07 -6.62 17.05
N PRO A 10 -13.23 -7.67 16.88
CA PRO A 10 -13.10 -8.75 17.86
C PRO A 10 -12.73 -8.30 19.29
N ILE A 11 -11.85 -7.29 19.43
CA ILE A 11 -11.43 -6.80 20.75
C ILE A 11 -12.55 -6.01 21.46
N PRO A 12 -13.21 -5.02 20.82
CA PRO A 12 -14.42 -4.39 21.37
C PRO A 12 -15.56 -5.34 21.74
N ARG A 13 -15.84 -6.36 20.90
CA ARG A 13 -16.89 -7.36 21.13
C ARG A 13 -16.60 -8.27 22.33
N GLY A 14 -15.34 -8.41 22.70
CA GLY A 14 -14.91 -9.33 23.75
C GLY A 14 -14.59 -10.74 23.24
N ASP A 15 -14.65 -10.99 21.92
CA ASP A 15 -14.30 -12.27 21.31
C ASP A 15 -12.82 -12.64 21.57
N ILE A 16 -11.95 -11.61 21.68
CA ILE A 16 -10.52 -11.77 21.97
C ILE A 16 -10.08 -10.69 22.96
N SER A 17 -9.40 -11.09 24.03
CA SER A 17 -8.79 -10.16 24.98
C SER A 17 -7.56 -9.43 24.40
N LEU A 18 -7.23 -8.26 24.93
CA LEU A 18 -6.04 -7.51 24.52
C LEU A 18 -4.73 -8.32 24.73
N LYS A 19 -4.68 -9.15 25.78
CA LYS A 19 -3.53 -10.03 26.05
C LYS A 19 -3.40 -11.11 24.96
N GLN A 20 -4.50 -11.78 24.60
CA GLN A 20 -4.52 -12.76 23.51
C GLN A 20 -4.09 -12.14 22.18
N ALA A 21 -4.59 -10.94 21.85
CA ALA A 21 -4.18 -10.24 20.62
C ALA A 21 -2.68 -9.92 20.60
N LYS A 22 -2.10 -9.51 21.74
CA LYS A 22 -0.65 -9.27 21.87
C LYS A 22 0.17 -10.55 21.72
N TYR A 23 -0.27 -11.65 22.33
CA TYR A 23 0.40 -12.94 22.17
C TYR A 23 0.33 -13.45 20.75
N LEU A 24 -0.82 -13.34 20.09
CA LEU A 24 -0.96 -13.69 18.68
C LEU A 24 -0.03 -12.86 17.79
N PHE A 25 0.04 -11.55 18.02
CA PHE A 25 0.97 -10.67 17.30
C PHE A 25 2.42 -11.09 17.50
N ALA A 26 2.85 -11.29 18.75
CA ALA A 26 4.23 -11.70 19.06
C ALA A 26 4.56 -13.07 18.44
N PHE A 27 3.63 -14.03 18.53
CA PHE A 27 3.78 -15.35 17.93
C PHE A 27 3.95 -15.27 16.41
N LEU A 28 3.09 -14.51 15.71
CA LEU A 28 3.18 -14.37 14.25
C LEU A 28 4.46 -13.67 13.80
N VAL A 29 4.94 -12.66 14.54
CA VAL A 29 6.20 -11.98 14.25
C VAL A 29 7.38 -12.94 14.43
N ILE A 30 7.44 -13.65 15.57
CA ILE A 30 8.48 -14.63 15.84
C ILE A 30 8.47 -15.73 14.78
N LEU A 31 7.30 -16.27 14.46
CA LEU A 31 7.14 -17.31 13.44
C LEU A 31 7.61 -16.81 12.06
N GLY A 32 7.23 -15.60 11.64
CA GLY A 32 7.66 -15.04 10.36
C GLY A 32 9.17 -14.82 10.26
N VAL A 33 9.80 -14.32 11.32
CA VAL A 33 11.26 -14.16 11.38
C VAL A 33 11.97 -15.52 11.38
N LEU A 34 11.47 -16.50 12.14
CA LEU A 34 12.01 -17.86 12.15
C LEU A 34 11.90 -18.54 10.78
N LEU A 35 10.76 -18.42 10.10
CA LEU A 35 10.60 -18.96 8.74
C LEU A 35 11.58 -18.30 7.76
N SER A 36 11.83 -17.00 7.90
CA SER A 36 12.81 -16.28 7.09
C SER A 36 14.25 -16.75 7.35
N LEU A 37 14.58 -17.02 8.61
CA LEU A 37 15.87 -17.61 9.01
C LEU A 37 16.06 -19.02 8.46
N ILE A 38 15.04 -19.88 8.60
CA ILE A 38 15.04 -21.25 8.07
C ILE A 38 15.22 -21.21 6.55
N HIS A 39 14.49 -20.33 5.86
CA HIS A 39 14.61 -20.16 4.42
C HIS A 39 16.05 -19.82 3.99
N SER A 40 16.68 -18.82 4.61
CA SER A 40 18.08 -18.45 4.31
C SER A 40 19.06 -19.58 4.60
N TRP A 41 18.84 -20.31 5.70
CA TRP A 41 19.68 -21.44 6.08
C TRP A 41 19.56 -22.61 5.10
N VAL A 42 18.34 -23.00 4.73
CA VAL A 42 18.08 -24.14 3.81
C VAL A 42 18.61 -23.84 2.40
N LEU A 43 18.41 -22.63 1.89
CA LEU A 43 18.82 -22.25 0.53
C LEU A 43 20.25 -21.67 0.47
N ASN A 44 20.95 -21.62 1.60
CA ASN A 44 22.30 -21.04 1.73
C ASN A 44 22.40 -19.63 1.12
N LEU A 45 21.38 -18.80 1.37
CA LEU A 45 21.28 -17.41 0.91
C LEU A 45 21.77 -16.45 1.99
N ASN A 46 21.95 -15.18 1.62
CA ASN A 46 22.20 -14.13 2.61
C ASN A 46 20.97 -13.93 3.54
N TYR A 47 21.18 -13.16 4.61
CA TYR A 47 20.16 -12.90 5.63
C TYR A 47 19.39 -11.59 5.40
N ILE A 48 19.38 -11.06 4.17
CA ILE A 48 18.73 -9.77 3.90
C ILE A 48 17.20 -9.86 4.03
N ASN A 49 16.60 -11.00 3.69
CA ASN A 49 15.19 -11.31 3.97
C ASN A 49 14.85 -11.21 5.47
N VAL A 50 15.70 -11.71 6.36
CA VAL A 50 15.50 -11.65 7.82
C VAL A 50 15.50 -10.21 8.29
N ILE A 51 16.46 -9.41 7.81
CA ILE A 51 16.55 -7.97 8.12
C ILE A 51 15.28 -7.26 7.66
N VAL A 52 14.84 -7.50 6.43
CA VAL A 52 13.62 -6.89 5.88
C VAL A 52 12.38 -7.32 6.65
N ALA A 53 12.24 -8.61 6.98
CA ALA A 53 11.11 -9.13 7.77
C ALA A 53 11.05 -8.50 9.16
N ALA A 54 12.19 -8.43 9.87
CA ALA A 54 12.27 -7.80 11.19
C ALA A 54 11.99 -6.29 11.12
N PHE A 55 12.51 -5.60 10.09
CA PHE A 55 12.25 -4.19 9.87
C PHE A 55 10.76 -3.91 9.64
N PHE A 56 10.09 -4.66 8.77
CA PHE A 56 8.66 -4.47 8.52
C PHE A 56 7.78 -4.90 9.70
N ALA A 57 8.20 -5.86 10.51
CA ALA A 57 7.54 -6.16 11.78
C ALA A 57 7.62 -4.96 12.75
N PHE A 58 8.79 -4.33 12.85
CA PHE A 58 8.97 -3.11 13.64
C PHE A 58 8.14 -1.94 13.08
N ILE A 59 8.14 -1.73 11.76
CA ILE A 59 7.34 -0.69 11.10
C ILE A 59 5.83 -0.92 11.34
N GLY A 60 5.36 -2.16 11.28
CA GLY A 60 3.97 -2.50 11.57
C GLY A 60 3.57 -2.15 13.01
N TRP A 61 4.46 -2.44 13.98
CA TRP A 61 4.27 -2.03 15.38
C TRP A 61 4.28 -0.50 15.53
N LEU A 62 5.25 0.19 14.92
CA LEU A 62 5.38 1.65 14.96
C LEU A 62 4.14 2.34 14.37
N TYR A 63 3.60 1.80 13.27
CA TYR A 63 2.38 2.29 12.65
C TYR A 63 1.18 2.17 13.60
N ALA A 64 0.99 0.99 14.20
CA ALA A 64 -0.11 0.73 15.11
C ALA A 64 -0.04 1.59 16.38
N ALA A 65 1.17 1.84 16.90
CA ALA A 65 1.39 2.60 18.12
C ALA A 65 1.30 4.12 17.91
N TYR A 66 1.87 4.65 16.82
CA TYR A 66 2.06 6.09 16.66
C TYR A 66 1.62 6.63 15.29
N ALA A 67 2.04 5.97 14.20
CA ALA A 67 1.89 6.59 12.88
C ALA A 67 0.44 6.69 12.40
N LYS A 68 -0.46 5.82 12.88
CA LYS A 68 -1.87 5.86 12.50
C LYS A 68 -2.55 7.22 12.75
N LYS A 69 -2.17 7.94 13.82
CA LYS A 69 -2.72 9.28 14.12
C LYS A 69 -1.96 10.43 13.47
N SER A 70 -0.78 10.14 12.90
CA SER A 70 0.09 11.16 12.31
C SER A 70 -0.40 11.67 10.95
N GLY A 71 -1.44 11.08 10.38
CA GLY A 71 -2.00 11.46 9.08
C GLY A 71 -1.07 11.09 7.94
N PHE A 72 -0.53 12.09 7.22
CA PHE A 72 0.24 11.84 5.99
C PHE A 72 1.48 10.96 6.19
N PHE A 73 2.20 11.09 7.30
CA PHE A 73 3.33 10.21 7.59
C PHE A 73 2.89 8.75 7.79
N GLY A 74 1.71 8.53 8.37
CA GLY A 74 1.07 7.22 8.44
C GLY A 74 0.74 6.66 7.06
N ASN A 75 0.27 7.52 6.14
CA ASN A 75 0.00 7.15 4.75
C ASN A 75 1.28 6.68 4.04
N ILE A 76 2.42 7.35 4.25
CA ILE A 76 3.71 6.92 3.69
C ILE A 76 4.11 5.53 4.22
N ILE A 77 4.02 5.33 5.54
CA ILE A 77 4.40 4.04 6.15
C ILE A 77 3.53 2.89 5.62
N VAL A 78 2.21 3.08 5.56
CA VAL A 78 1.31 2.02 5.06
C VAL A 78 1.56 1.75 3.57
N SER A 79 1.83 2.79 2.77
CA SER A 79 2.09 2.61 1.34
C SER A 79 3.42 1.91 1.04
N ILE A 80 4.48 2.21 1.80
CA ILE A 80 5.75 1.45 1.72
C ILE A 80 5.51 -0.01 2.11
N SER A 81 4.76 -0.24 3.20
CA SER A 81 4.46 -1.60 3.69
C SER A 81 3.62 -2.41 2.71
N PHE A 82 2.70 -1.78 2.00
CA PHE A 82 1.89 -2.41 0.95
C PHE A 82 2.73 -2.81 -0.26
N SER A 83 3.74 -2.00 -0.60
CA SER A 83 4.46 -2.10 -1.87
C SER A 83 5.65 -3.05 -1.84
N ILE A 84 6.14 -3.42 -0.65
CA ILE A 84 7.35 -4.22 -0.48
C ILE A 84 7.21 -5.68 -0.95
N GLY A 85 5.99 -6.18 -1.15
CA GLY A 85 5.72 -7.62 -1.38
C GLY A 85 6.59 -8.26 -2.46
N LEU A 86 6.66 -7.69 -3.67
CA LEU A 86 7.50 -8.24 -4.75
C LEU A 86 9.00 -8.07 -4.51
N ILE A 87 9.44 -6.98 -3.85
CA ILE A 87 10.84 -6.81 -3.43
C ILE A 87 11.23 -7.92 -2.47
N TYR A 88 10.38 -8.21 -1.48
CA TYR A 88 10.60 -9.28 -0.53
C TYR A 88 10.66 -10.65 -1.23
N GLY A 89 9.75 -10.92 -2.16
CA GLY A 89 9.77 -12.15 -2.97
C GLY A 89 11.04 -12.28 -3.83
N ALA A 90 11.52 -11.19 -4.42
CA ALA A 90 12.76 -11.19 -5.20
C ALA A 90 13.98 -11.55 -4.35
N ILE A 91 14.06 -10.97 -3.15
CA ILE A 91 15.10 -11.22 -2.15
C ILE A 91 15.18 -12.70 -1.75
N LEU A 92 14.04 -13.41 -1.73
CA LEU A 92 14.02 -14.84 -1.42
C LEU A 92 14.68 -15.71 -2.50
N ASN A 93 14.86 -15.20 -3.72
CA ASN A 93 15.42 -15.97 -4.83
C ASN A 93 16.84 -15.54 -5.21
N SER A 94 17.13 -14.24 -5.12
CA SER A 94 18.41 -13.66 -5.54
C SER A 94 18.75 -12.41 -4.76
N SER A 95 20.05 -12.10 -4.68
CA SER A 95 20.53 -10.81 -4.14
C SER A 95 20.33 -9.65 -5.11
N ILE A 96 20.15 -9.94 -6.40
CA ILE A 96 19.96 -8.94 -7.45
C ILE A 96 18.48 -8.86 -7.76
N ILE A 97 17.89 -7.70 -7.48
CA ILE A 97 16.47 -7.43 -7.74
C ILE A 97 16.33 -6.81 -9.12
N PRO A 98 15.54 -7.40 -10.04
CA PRO A 98 15.30 -6.83 -11.36
C PRO A 98 14.66 -5.43 -11.31
N MET A 99 15.01 -4.57 -12.27
CA MET A 99 14.54 -3.17 -12.30
C MET A 99 13.01 -3.04 -12.32
N TYR A 100 12.30 -3.92 -13.02
CA TYR A 100 10.84 -3.89 -13.07
C TYR A 100 10.17 -4.11 -11.70
N ILE A 101 10.84 -4.78 -10.75
CA ILE A 101 10.32 -4.95 -9.38
C ILE A 101 10.39 -3.65 -8.59
N TYR A 102 11.43 -2.84 -8.80
CA TYR A 102 11.48 -1.50 -8.22
C TYR A 102 10.41 -0.59 -8.82
N PHE A 103 10.13 -0.70 -10.12
CA PHE A 103 9.01 0.01 -10.74
C PHE A 103 7.65 -0.44 -10.23
N PHE A 104 7.45 -1.74 -9.98
CA PHE A 104 6.26 -2.23 -9.25
C PHE A 104 6.12 -1.57 -7.88
N PHE A 105 7.22 -1.54 -7.11
CA PHE A 105 7.23 -0.94 -5.78
C PHE A 105 6.83 0.54 -5.83
N LEU A 106 7.45 1.32 -6.73
CA LEU A 106 7.15 2.74 -6.88
C LEU A 106 5.72 2.97 -7.37
N THR A 107 5.25 2.19 -8.35
CA THR A 107 3.86 2.25 -8.81
C THR A 107 2.88 2.02 -7.67
N SER A 108 3.06 0.92 -6.91
CA SER A 108 2.20 0.56 -5.79
C SER A 108 2.24 1.59 -4.66
N LEU A 109 3.42 2.15 -4.40
CA LEU A 109 3.65 3.15 -3.37
C LEU A 109 2.87 4.43 -3.67
N PHE A 110 3.05 4.98 -4.86
CA PHE A 110 2.42 6.22 -5.25
C PHE A 110 0.91 6.05 -5.46
N LEU A 111 0.46 4.93 -6.04
CA LEU A 111 -0.96 4.66 -6.22
C LEU A 111 -1.68 4.53 -4.87
N LEU A 112 -1.08 3.86 -3.89
CA LEU A 112 -1.68 3.77 -2.56
C LEU A 112 -1.60 5.10 -1.81
N LEU A 113 -0.53 5.88 -1.97
CA LEU A 113 -0.45 7.24 -1.43
C LEU A 113 -1.57 8.13 -1.95
N ALA A 114 -1.80 8.15 -3.27
CA ALA A 114 -2.91 8.87 -3.88
C ALA A 114 -4.25 8.45 -3.26
N ARG A 115 -4.49 7.14 -3.19
CA ARG A 115 -5.71 6.58 -2.62
C ARG A 115 -5.92 6.95 -1.15
N GLU A 116 -4.88 6.91 -0.31
CA GLU A 116 -4.96 7.27 1.10
C GLU A 116 -5.19 8.78 1.29
N VAL A 117 -4.69 9.62 0.38
CA VAL A 117 -5.00 11.06 0.38
C VAL A 117 -6.46 11.31 0.00
N VAL A 118 -6.97 10.67 -1.05
CA VAL A 118 -8.39 10.75 -1.44
C VAL A 118 -9.31 10.24 -0.33
N LYS A 119 -8.94 9.14 0.34
CA LYS A 119 -9.67 8.65 1.51
C LYS A 119 -9.69 9.65 2.66
N GLY A 120 -8.57 10.35 2.90
CA GLY A 120 -8.52 11.44 3.87
C GLY A 120 -9.48 12.60 3.54
N CYS A 121 -9.77 12.84 2.25
CA CYS A 121 -10.80 13.80 1.84
C CYS A 121 -12.23 13.25 2.09
N GLU A 122 -12.47 11.96 1.79
CA GLU A 122 -13.76 11.29 2.00
C GLU A 122 -14.16 11.23 3.48
N ASP A 123 -13.19 10.99 4.37
CA ASP A 123 -13.39 10.74 5.80
C ASP A 123 -13.08 11.97 6.69
N ILE A 124 -12.97 13.17 6.09
CA ILE A 124 -12.48 14.39 6.75
C ILE A 124 -13.19 14.73 8.09
N GLU A 125 -14.52 14.57 8.16
CA GLU A 125 -15.27 14.85 9.38
C GLU A 125 -14.97 13.87 10.51
N GLY A 126 -14.81 12.58 10.17
CA GLY A 126 -14.47 11.53 11.13
C GLY A 126 -13.05 11.68 11.64
N ASP A 127 -12.11 11.96 10.74
CA ASP A 127 -10.70 12.17 11.07
C ASP A 127 -10.50 13.42 11.94
N LYS A 128 -11.28 14.48 11.72
CA LYS A 128 -11.27 15.69 12.57
C LYS A 128 -11.72 15.40 13.99
N LYS A 129 -12.77 14.57 14.17
CA LYS A 129 -13.24 14.14 15.51
C LYS A 129 -12.21 13.28 16.25
N GLU A 130 -11.46 12.46 15.52
CA GLU A 130 -10.43 11.58 16.08
C GLU A 130 -9.06 12.25 16.24
N GLY A 131 -8.91 13.50 15.81
CA GLY A 131 -7.68 14.28 15.88
C GLY A 131 -6.58 13.81 14.93
N VAL A 132 -6.94 13.18 13.80
CA VAL A 132 -6.00 12.73 12.77
C VAL A 132 -5.59 13.92 11.91
N LYS A 133 -4.30 14.04 11.60
CA LYS A 133 -3.74 15.18 10.84
C LYS A 133 -3.56 14.85 9.35
N THR A 134 -4.64 14.51 8.65
CA THR A 134 -4.59 14.22 7.20
C THR A 134 -4.26 15.48 6.39
N LEU A 135 -3.77 15.32 5.15
CA LEU A 135 -3.53 16.46 4.26
C LEU A 135 -4.80 17.30 4.04
N ALA A 136 -5.96 16.65 3.93
CA ALA A 136 -7.23 17.34 3.77
C ALA A 136 -7.57 18.24 4.97
N ILE A 137 -7.17 17.85 6.19
CA ILE A 137 -7.37 18.63 7.41
C ILE A 137 -6.33 19.75 7.54
N THR A 138 -5.06 19.46 7.23
CA THR A 138 -3.96 20.42 7.45
C THR A 138 -3.83 21.45 6.34
N LEU A 139 -4.12 21.08 5.09
CA LEU A 139 -3.92 21.88 3.88
C LEU A 139 -5.23 22.19 3.13
N GLY A 140 -6.33 21.55 3.50
CA GLY A 140 -7.60 21.63 2.80
C GLY A 140 -7.75 20.58 1.71
N ILE A 141 -9.02 20.30 1.36
CA ILE A 141 -9.40 19.25 0.40
C ILE A 141 -8.78 19.50 -0.98
N GLN A 142 -8.77 20.74 -1.46
CA GLN A 142 -8.28 21.07 -2.79
C GLN A 142 -6.77 20.82 -2.94
N GLN A 143 -5.98 21.21 -1.94
CA GLN A 143 -4.54 20.94 -1.94
C GLN A 143 -4.26 19.44 -1.79
N ALA A 144 -5.00 18.74 -0.92
CA ALA A 144 -4.88 17.30 -0.78
C ALA A 144 -5.16 16.58 -2.11
N LEU A 145 -6.20 16.98 -2.84
CA LEU A 145 -6.51 16.39 -4.15
C LEU A 145 -5.40 16.64 -5.19
N TYR A 146 -4.77 17.81 -5.16
CA TYR A 146 -3.59 18.09 -5.99
C TYR A 146 -2.41 17.14 -5.69
N PHE A 147 -2.14 16.86 -4.41
CA PHE A 147 -1.16 15.83 -4.04
C PHE A 147 -1.54 14.44 -4.58
N SER A 148 -2.82 14.07 -4.50
CA SER A 148 -3.30 12.80 -5.07
C SER A 148 -3.06 12.73 -6.58
N ILE A 149 -3.36 13.80 -7.32
CA ILE A 149 -3.16 13.88 -8.77
C ILE A 149 -1.67 13.71 -9.13
N ILE A 150 -0.76 14.33 -8.37
CA ILE A 150 0.69 14.15 -8.55
C ILE A 150 1.08 12.70 -8.33
N PHE A 151 0.63 12.09 -7.23
CA PHE A 151 0.96 10.70 -6.91
C PHE A 151 0.38 9.72 -7.94
N ASP A 152 -0.85 9.94 -8.42
CA ASP A 152 -1.45 9.13 -9.49
C ASP A 152 -0.66 9.26 -10.80
N GLY A 153 -0.24 10.48 -11.17
CA GLY A 153 0.60 10.71 -12.33
C GLY A 153 1.96 10.00 -12.22
N LEU A 154 2.59 10.05 -11.05
CA LEU A 154 3.83 9.30 -10.77
C LEU A 154 3.61 7.79 -10.87
N ALA A 155 2.51 7.28 -10.30
CA ALA A 155 2.16 5.86 -10.37
C ALA A 155 1.99 5.40 -11.83
N ILE A 156 1.28 6.17 -12.66
CA ILE A 156 1.15 5.90 -14.10
C ILE A 156 2.53 5.87 -14.78
N GLY A 157 3.38 6.86 -14.50
CA GLY A 157 4.73 6.93 -15.05
C GLY A 157 5.53 5.66 -14.72
N PHE A 158 5.61 5.29 -13.44
CA PHE A 158 6.32 4.08 -13.01
C PHE A 158 5.67 2.79 -13.51
N PHE A 159 4.37 2.77 -13.78
CA PHE A 159 3.69 1.59 -14.31
C PHE A 159 4.02 1.31 -15.78
N ILE A 160 4.39 2.32 -16.55
CA ILE A 160 4.77 2.17 -17.96
C ILE A 160 6.24 1.73 -18.10
N LEU A 161 7.12 2.16 -17.20
CA LEU A 161 8.56 1.92 -17.29
C LEU A 161 9.01 0.44 -17.40
N PRO A 162 8.33 -0.57 -16.81
CA PRO A 162 8.70 -1.98 -16.96
C PRO A 162 8.80 -2.46 -18.41
N ILE A 163 8.07 -1.85 -19.35
CA ILE A 163 8.13 -2.18 -20.79
C ILE A 163 9.54 -1.95 -21.36
N PHE A 164 10.29 -1.00 -20.80
CA PHE A 164 11.66 -0.67 -21.22
C PHE A 164 12.73 -1.46 -20.44
N THR A 165 12.34 -2.51 -19.72
CA THR A 165 13.25 -3.36 -18.94
C THR A 165 13.24 -4.80 -19.46
N SER A 166 14.10 -5.64 -18.90
CA SER A 166 14.10 -7.09 -19.12
C SER A 166 12.98 -7.80 -18.34
N ILE A 167 11.73 -7.34 -18.49
CA ILE A 167 10.57 -8.05 -17.93
C ILE A 167 10.38 -9.36 -18.69
N ILE A 168 9.96 -10.43 -17.99
CA ILE A 168 9.99 -11.80 -18.50
C ILE A 168 9.06 -11.95 -19.72
N ASN A 169 7.79 -11.58 -19.58
CA ASN A 169 6.80 -11.62 -20.66
C ASN A 169 6.23 -10.22 -20.95
N PRO A 170 6.87 -9.42 -21.82
CA PRO A 170 6.46 -8.04 -22.08
C PRO A 170 5.10 -7.95 -22.79
N LEU A 171 4.74 -8.92 -23.64
CA LEU A 171 3.43 -8.91 -24.32
C LEU A 171 2.29 -9.16 -23.33
N ALA A 172 2.42 -10.16 -22.47
CA ALA A 172 1.43 -10.43 -21.43
C ALA A 172 1.31 -9.26 -20.44
N TYR A 173 2.44 -8.63 -20.10
CA TYR A 173 2.46 -7.40 -19.31
C TYR A 173 1.67 -6.29 -20.00
N ILE A 174 1.98 -5.94 -21.25
CA ILE A 174 1.33 -4.82 -21.97
C ILE A 174 -0.18 -5.03 -22.07
N ILE A 175 -0.62 -6.23 -22.49
CA ILE A 175 -2.04 -6.54 -22.65
C ILE A 175 -2.79 -6.35 -21.33
N SER A 176 -2.22 -6.88 -20.23
CA SER A 176 -2.84 -6.82 -18.91
C SER A 176 -2.76 -5.41 -18.29
N MET A 177 -1.64 -4.72 -18.52
CA MET A 177 -1.35 -3.38 -18.01
C MET A 177 -2.37 -2.36 -18.53
N ILE A 178 -2.81 -2.47 -19.80
CA ILE A 178 -3.78 -1.53 -20.39
C ILE A 178 -5.05 -1.43 -19.55
N PHE A 179 -5.59 -2.55 -19.05
CA PHE A 179 -6.80 -2.53 -18.23
C PHE A 179 -6.60 -1.76 -16.92
N GLY A 180 -5.47 -2.00 -16.23
CA GLY A 180 -5.13 -1.26 -15.01
C GLY A 180 -4.91 0.22 -15.30
N LEU A 181 -4.18 0.53 -16.38
CA LEU A 181 -3.84 1.89 -16.78
C LEU A 181 -5.08 2.71 -17.12
N VAL A 182 -6.04 2.16 -17.87
CA VAL A 182 -7.31 2.83 -18.18
C VAL A 182 -8.08 3.18 -16.91
N VAL A 183 -8.14 2.27 -15.94
CA VAL A 183 -8.85 2.50 -14.67
C VAL A 183 -8.17 3.59 -13.84
N VAL A 184 -6.83 3.59 -13.77
CA VAL A 184 -6.09 4.62 -13.03
C VAL A 184 -6.18 5.99 -13.72
N ILE A 185 -6.14 6.04 -15.06
CA ILE A 185 -6.37 7.27 -15.82
C ILE A 185 -7.79 7.80 -15.59
N ALA A 186 -8.79 6.93 -15.54
CA ALA A 186 -10.16 7.35 -15.20
C ALA A 186 -10.24 7.96 -13.80
N ALA A 187 -9.55 7.40 -12.81
CA ALA A 187 -9.44 7.97 -11.47
C ALA A 187 -8.75 9.35 -11.46
N LEU A 188 -7.68 9.51 -12.25
CA LEU A 188 -6.98 10.77 -12.42
C LEU A 188 -7.87 11.85 -13.04
N ILE A 189 -8.61 11.52 -14.12
CA ILE A 189 -9.55 12.43 -14.77
C ILE A 189 -10.66 12.85 -13.79
N LEU A 190 -11.23 11.89 -13.05
CA LEU A 190 -12.24 12.21 -12.03
C LEU A 190 -11.68 13.07 -10.90
N SER A 191 -10.40 12.92 -10.54
CA SER A 191 -9.73 13.78 -9.56
C SER A 191 -9.55 15.20 -10.09
N LEU A 192 -9.21 15.37 -11.37
CA LEU A 192 -9.05 16.68 -12.01
C LEU A 192 -10.37 17.46 -12.11
N PHE A 193 -11.47 16.75 -12.37
CA PHE A 193 -12.81 17.34 -12.51
C PHE A 193 -13.71 17.09 -11.30
N SER A 194 -13.12 16.80 -10.13
CA SER A 194 -13.88 16.51 -8.92
C SER A 194 -14.70 17.73 -8.48
N ASN A 195 -15.96 17.49 -8.12
CA ASN A 195 -16.83 18.49 -7.48
C ASN A 195 -16.55 18.67 -5.98
N LEU A 196 -15.48 18.05 -5.46
CA LEU A 196 -15.07 18.07 -4.06
C LEU A 196 -16.10 17.48 -3.07
N GLU A 197 -17.02 16.66 -3.57
CA GLU A 197 -18.00 15.96 -2.75
C GLU A 197 -17.53 14.57 -2.34
N LYS A 198 -18.05 14.09 -1.20
CA LYS A 198 -17.73 12.78 -0.65
C LYS A 198 -17.94 11.63 -1.63
N GLU A 199 -18.99 11.70 -2.45
CA GLU A 199 -19.29 10.68 -3.45
C GLU A 199 -18.21 10.61 -4.53
N SER A 200 -17.67 11.75 -4.96
CA SER A 200 -16.56 11.81 -5.92
C SER A 200 -15.31 11.12 -5.35
N PHE A 201 -14.96 11.40 -4.08
CA PHE A 201 -13.81 10.78 -3.44
C PHE A 201 -13.96 9.25 -3.27
N SER A 202 -15.16 8.79 -2.93
CA SER A 202 -15.47 7.36 -2.84
C SER A 202 -15.26 6.66 -4.20
N ARG A 203 -15.77 7.25 -5.29
CA ARG A 203 -15.60 6.72 -6.65
C ARG A 203 -14.13 6.70 -7.09
N ILE A 204 -13.38 7.78 -6.85
CA ILE A 204 -11.94 7.86 -7.15
C ILE A 204 -11.19 6.78 -6.35
N SER A 205 -11.43 6.66 -5.05
CA SER A 205 -10.78 5.67 -4.18
C SER A 205 -11.07 4.22 -4.61
N LEU A 206 -12.30 3.96 -5.09
CA LEU A 206 -12.68 2.66 -5.63
C LEU A 206 -11.92 2.34 -6.92
N LEU A 207 -11.83 3.30 -7.85
CA LEU A 207 -11.08 3.10 -9.09
C LEU A 207 -9.59 2.88 -8.83
N LEU A 208 -8.97 3.65 -7.94
CA LEU A 208 -7.56 3.44 -7.55
C LEU A 208 -7.36 2.04 -6.94
N LYS A 209 -8.32 1.55 -6.15
CA LYS A 209 -8.27 0.18 -5.61
C LYS A 209 -8.38 -0.88 -6.70
N ILE A 210 -9.29 -0.71 -7.66
CA ILE A 210 -9.44 -1.63 -8.80
C ILE A 210 -8.19 -1.59 -9.67
N GLY A 211 -7.66 -0.40 -9.95
CA GLY A 211 -6.41 -0.19 -10.68
C GLY A 211 -5.22 -0.87 -10.01
N ALA A 212 -5.10 -0.79 -8.68
CA ALA A 212 -4.07 -1.49 -7.93
C ALA A 212 -4.15 -3.02 -8.10
N PHE A 213 -5.37 -3.58 -8.05
CA PHE A 213 -5.59 -5.01 -8.25
C PHE A 213 -5.24 -5.45 -9.67
N LEU A 214 -5.69 -4.70 -10.70
CA LEU A 214 -5.36 -4.99 -12.09
C LEU A 214 -3.86 -4.81 -12.39
N GLY A 215 -3.21 -3.83 -11.76
CA GLY A 215 -1.77 -3.64 -11.84
C GLY A 215 -1.00 -4.83 -11.27
N LEU A 216 -1.43 -5.37 -10.12
CA LEU A 216 -0.88 -6.61 -9.58
C LEU A 216 -1.04 -7.78 -10.57
N LEU A 217 -2.21 -7.95 -11.18
CA LEU A 217 -2.44 -8.98 -12.19
C LEU A 217 -1.52 -8.83 -13.41
N ALA A 218 -1.23 -7.61 -13.85
CA ALA A 218 -0.29 -7.38 -14.95
C ALA A 218 1.11 -7.92 -14.64
N PHE A 219 1.61 -7.72 -13.41
CA PHE A 219 2.90 -8.29 -12.98
C PHE A 219 2.85 -9.81 -12.79
N VAL A 220 1.71 -10.37 -12.37
CA VAL A 220 1.51 -11.82 -12.30
C VAL A 220 1.55 -12.43 -13.71
N PHE A 221 0.80 -11.89 -14.67
CA PHE A 221 0.83 -12.40 -16.05
C PHE A 221 2.18 -12.20 -16.73
N ALA A 222 2.91 -11.14 -16.38
CA ALA A 222 4.26 -10.94 -16.88
C ALA A 222 5.26 -12.01 -16.40
N SER A 223 4.93 -12.78 -15.35
CA SER A 223 5.78 -13.84 -14.79
C SER A 223 5.52 -15.24 -15.38
N ILE A 224 4.51 -15.37 -16.24
CA ILE A 224 4.12 -16.62 -16.93
C ILE A 224 4.59 -16.54 -18.38
#